data_AF-A0A6N9SN43-F1
#
_entry.id   AF-A0A6N9SN43-F1
#
_cell.length_a   1.000
_cell.length_b   1.000
_cell.length_c   1.000
_cell.angle_alpha   90.00
_cell.angle_beta   90.00
_cell.angle_gamma   90.00
#
_symmetry.space_group_name_H-M   'P 1'
#
loop_
_entity.id
_entity.type
_entity.pdbx_description
1 polymer ?
#
loop_
_entity_poly.entity_id
_entity_poly.type
_entity_poly.pdbx_seq_one_letter_code
_entity_poly.pdbx_strand_id
1 'polypeptide(L)' 'MFVKITTSGPRQYVKLVESHRDASGVSRQKVIATLGRLEDIQAGETDALVNGLLRVTGRPTLDEGTGEIDFASARSFGD' A
#
# COMPACT_ATOMS: atom_id res chain seq x y z
N MET A 1 -3.80 -6.05 -9.03
CA MET A 1 -4.18 -6.28 -7.62
C MET A 1 -4.36 -4.94 -6.93
N PHE A 2 -5.17 -4.86 -5.88
CA PHE A 2 -5.42 -3.64 -5.13
C PHE A 2 -5.74 -3.96 -3.67
N VAL A 3 -5.64 -2.96 -2.80
CA VAL A 3 -6.02 -3.07 -1.39
C VAL A 3 -7.49 -2.71 -1.23
N LYS A 4 -8.23 -3.53 -0.48
CA LYS A 4 -9.63 -3.30 -0.13
C LYS A 4 -9.79 -3.32 1.38
N ILE A 5 -10.44 -2.31 1.94
CA ILE A 5 -10.86 -2.31 3.34
C ILE A 5 -12.28 -2.89 3.41
N THR A 6 -12.49 -3.83 4.33
CA THR A 6 -13.81 -4.43 4.58
C THR A 6 -14.17 -4.38 6.05
N THR A 7 -15.43 -4.09 6.34
CA THR A 7 -15.95 -4.03 7.72
C THR A 7 -16.60 -5.36 8.10
N SER A 8 -16.37 -5.82 9.33
CA SER A 8 -17.03 -6.98 9.94
C SER A 8 -17.33 -6.67 11.40
N GLY A 9 -18.61 -6.44 11.71
CA GLY A 9 -19.03 -5.93 13.01
C GLY A 9 -18.33 -4.61 13.34
N PRO A 10 -17.69 -4.48 14.52
CA PRO A 10 -16.98 -3.26 14.91
C PRO A 10 -15.56 -3.15 14.31
N ARG A 11 -15.09 -4.15 13.56
CA ARG A 11 -13.70 -4.24 13.08
C ARG A 11 -13.58 -3.98 11.59
N GLN A 12 -12.45 -3.41 11.18
CA GLN A 12 -12.09 -3.23 9.78
C GLN A 12 -10.84 -4.05 9.45
N TYR A 13 -10.81 -4.62 8.25
CA TYR A 13 -9.71 -5.47 7.78
C TYR A 13 -9.21 -5.01 6.43
N VAL A 14 -7.90 -5.07 6.25
CA VAL A 14 -7.22 -4.77 5.00
C VAL A 14 -7.01 -6.08 4.23
N LYS A 15 -7.43 -6.09 2.96
CA LYS A 15 -7.35 -7.26 2.09
C LYS A 15 -6.59 -6.94 0.82
N LEU A 16 -5.78 -7.89 0.37
CA LEU A 16 -5.20 -7.89 -0.96
C LEU A 16 -6.14 -8.59 -1.92
N VAL A 17 -6.55 -7.90 -2.98
CA VAL A 17 -7.56 -8.37 -3.93
C VAL A 17 -6.99 -8.36 -5.34
N GLU A 18 -7.29 -9.41 -6.10
CA GLU A 18 -7.00 -9.48 -7.52
C GLU A 18 -8.29 -9.35 -8.32
N SER A 19 -8.23 -8.55 -9.39
CA SER A 19 -9.28 -8.51 -10.41
C SER A 19 -8.91 -9.46 -11.53
N HIS A 20 -9.84 -10.32 -11.94
CA HIS A 20 -9.67 -11.24 -13.07
C HIS A 20 -10.97 -11.31 -13.87
N ARG A 21 -10.93 -11.91 -15.06
CA ARG A 21 -12.15 -12.26 -15.81
C ARG A 21 -12.40 -13.75 -15.68
N ASP A 22 -13.66 -14.13 -15.46
CA ASP A 22 -14.05 -15.55 -15.48
C ASP A 22 -14.11 -16.09 -16.92
N ALA A 23 -14.44 -17.38 -17.07
CA ALA A 23 -14.51 -18.03 -18.38
C ALA A 23 -15.54 -17.40 -19.33
N SER A 24 -16.53 -16.66 -18.81
CA SER A 24 -17.52 -15.93 -19.61
C SER A 24 -17.08 -14.50 -19.94
N GLY A 25 -15.86 -14.10 -19.55
CA GLY A 25 -15.32 -12.75 -19.76
C GLY A 25 -15.81 -11.73 -18.74
N VAL A 26 -16.61 -12.14 -17.74
CA VAL A 26 -17.15 -11.22 -16.73
C VAL A 26 -16.06 -10.87 -15.71
N SER A 27 -15.94 -9.58 -15.39
CA SER A 27 -14.98 -9.10 -14.39
C SER A 27 -15.38 -9.56 -12.99
N ARG A 28 -14.44 -10.19 -12.28
CA ARG A 28 -14.59 -10.75 -10.94
C ARG A 28 -13.43 -10.29 -10.05
N GLN A 29 -13.68 -10.32 -8.74
CA GLN A 29 -12.67 -10.03 -7.72
C GLN A 29 -12.42 -11.29 -6.89
N LYS A 30 -11.15 -11.58 -6.61
CA LYS A 30 -10.73 -12.67 -5.72
C LYS A 30 -9.91 -12.09 -4.58
N VAL A 31 -10.30 -12.38 -3.34
CA VAL A 31 -9.47 -12.06 -2.17
C VAL A 31 -8.28 -13.02 -2.18
N ILE A 32 -7.08 -12.46 -2.21
CA ILE A 32 -5.82 -13.21 -2.22
C ILE A 32 -5.34 -13.44 -0.78
N ALA A 33 -5.42 -12.40 0.05
CA ALA A 33 -5.07 -12.47 1.47
C ALA A 33 -5.84 -11.44 2.29
N THR A 34 -6.04 -11.74 3.57
CA THR A 34 -6.38 -10.74 4.59
C THR A 34 -5.08 -10.38 5.30
N LEU A 35 -4.64 -9.14 5.19
CA LEU A 35 -3.34 -8.69 5.68
C LEU A 35 -3.35 -8.42 7.20
N GLY A 36 -4.51 -8.06 7.74
CA GLY A 36 -4.66 -7.76 9.16
C GLY A 36 -5.84 -6.84 9.42
N ARG A 37 -6.01 -6.44 10.67
CA ARG A 37 -6.95 -5.40 11.05
C ARG A 37 -6.39 -4.03 10.67
N LEU A 38 -7.27 -3.08 10.39
CA LEU A 38 -6.87 -1.75 9.95
C LEU A 38 -6.05 -1.05 11.04
N GLU A 39 -6.45 -1.17 12.30
CA GLU A 39 -5.75 -0.57 13.43
C GLU A 39 -4.35 -1.16 13.64
N ASP A 40 -4.19 -2.49 13.52
CA ASP A 40 -2.90 -3.18 13.66
C ASP A 40 -1.94 -2.73 12.54
N ILE A 41 -2.46 -2.57 11.32
CA ILE A 41 -1.68 -2.09 10.16
C ILE A 41 -1.28 -0.62 10.34
N GLN A 42 -2.17 0.23 10.84
CA GLN A 42 -1.86 1.63 11.15
C GLN A 42 -0.82 1.76 12.27
N ALA A 43 -0.73 0.78 13.17
CA ALA A 43 0.28 0.69 14.20
C ALA A 43 1.64 0.15 13.71
N GLY A 44 1.77 -0.19 12.42
CA GLY A 44 3.02 -0.64 11.80
C GLY A 44 3.25 -2.15 11.83
N GLU A 45 2.28 -2.98 12.24
CA GLU A 45 2.48 -4.44 12.32
C GLU A 45 2.78 -5.10 10.95
N THR A 46 2.54 -4.40 9.84
CA THR A 46 2.78 -4.90 8.47
C THR A 46 4.00 -4.25 7.80
N ASP A 47 4.78 -3.43 8.51
CA ASP A 47 5.93 -2.71 7.93
C ASP A 47 6.98 -3.68 7.39
N ALA A 48 7.20 -4.82 8.04
CA ALA A 48 8.10 -5.85 7.55
C ALA A 48 7.69 -6.40 6.15
N LEU A 49 6.38 -6.56 5.90
CA LEU A 49 5.88 -6.97 4.59
C LEU A 49 6.10 -5.86 3.55
N VAL A 50 5.80 -4.60 3.90
CA VAL A 50 5.99 -3.46 3.01
C VAL A 50 7.46 -3.30 2.65
N ASN A 51 8.36 -3.36 3.63
CA ASN A 51 9.81 -3.32 3.44
C ASN A 51 10.31 -4.48 2.56
N GLY A 52 9.75 -5.68 2.71
CA GLY A 52 10.03 -6.81 1.82
C GLY A 52 9.67 -6.53 0.36
N LEU A 53 8.49 -5.94 0.10
CA LEU A 53 8.05 -5.56 -1.24
C LEU A 53 8.90 -4.42 -1.83
N LEU A 54 9.24 -3.41 -1.03
CA LEU A 54 10.12 -2.31 -1.44
C LEU A 54 11.49 -2.84 -1.85
N ARG A 55 12.08 -3.74 -1.04
CA ARG A 55 13.36 -4.40 -1.35
C ARG A 55 13.33 -5.15 -2.68
N VAL A 56 12.29 -5.96 -2.93
CA VAL A 56 12.15 -6.71 -4.19
C VAL A 56 12.02 -5.79 -5.39
N THR A 57 11.44 -4.60 -5.20
CA THR A 57 11.27 -3.61 -6.27
C THR A 57 12.42 -2.60 -6.38
N GLY A 58 13.50 -2.77 -5.59
CA GLY A 58 14.64 -1.87 -5.59
C GLY A 58 14.33 -0.46 -5.08
N ARG A 59 13.30 -0.33 -4.25
CA ARG A 59 12.87 0.94 -3.65
C ARG A 59 13.40 1.07 -2.23
N PRO A 60 13.67 2.30 -1.75
CA PRO A 60 13.97 2.53 -0.35
C PRO A 60 12.87 1.95 0.54
N THR A 61 13.27 1.33 1.65
CA THR A 61 12.40 0.88 2.72
C THR A 61 11.71 2.07 3.41
N LEU A 62 10.71 1.77 4.24
CA LEU A 62 10.01 2.78 5.03
C LEU A 62 10.98 3.56 5.95
N ASP A 63 12.01 2.87 6.48
CA ASP A 63 13.03 3.47 7.36
C ASP A 63 14.04 4.33 6.58
N GLU A 64 14.37 3.96 5.35
CA GLU A 64 15.27 4.72 4.49
C GLU A 64 14.61 6.00 3.93
N GLY A 65 13.28 6.01 3.80
CA GLY A 65 12.52 7.14 3.28
C GLY A 65 12.82 7.45 1.80
N THR A 66 12.36 8.59 1.31
CA THR A 66 12.56 8.98 -0.11
C THR A 66 13.92 9.64 -0.38
N GLY A 67 14.85 9.60 0.58
CA GLY A 67 16.11 10.34 0.54
C GLY A 67 16.00 11.78 1.06
N GLU A 68 17.09 12.53 0.90
CA GLU A 68 17.23 13.90 1.40
C GLU A 68 16.31 14.86 0.63
N ILE A 69 15.52 15.65 1.38
CA ILE A 69 14.63 16.66 0.79
C ILE A 69 15.47 17.90 0.49
N ASP A 70 15.75 18.15 -0.79
CA ASP A 70 16.36 19.41 -1.23
C ASP A 70 15.26 20.44 -1.56
N PHE A 71 15.34 21.60 -0.92
CA PHE A 71 14.43 22.72 -1.18
C PHE A 71 15.10 23.71 -2.13
N ALA A 72 14.59 23.83 -3.35
CA ALA A 72 15.03 24.87 -4.27
C ALA A 72 14.77 26.26 -3.67
N SER A 73 15.81 27.07 -3.52
CA SER A 73 15.68 28.44 -2.99
C SER A 73 14.82 29.30 -3.92
N ALA A 74 13.71 29.84 -3.40
CA ALA A 74 12.75 30.68 -4.13
C ALA A 74 13.29 32.12 -4.36
N ARG A 75 14.36 32.27 -5.15
CA ARG A 75 14.99 33.58 -5.43
C ARG A 75 14.93 34.05 -6.89
N SER A 76 14.09 33.47 -7.75
CA SER A 76 14.12 33.80 -9.20
C SER A 76 12.79 34.21 -9.84
N PHE A 77 11.82 34.74 -9.09
CA PHE A 77 10.59 35.31 -9.69
C PHE A 77 10.33 36.76 -9.25
N GLY A 78 11.39 37.56 -9.18
CA GLY A 78 11.30 38.99 -8.94
C GLY A 78 12.30 39.73 -9.82
N ASP A 79 11.93 39.90 -11.09
CA ASP A 79 12.33 41.00 -11.96
C ASP A 79 11.13 41.38 -12.83
#